data_AF-A0A916FJQ5-F1
#
_entry.id   AF-A0A916FJQ5-F1
#
_cell.length_a   1.000
_cell.length_b   1.000
_cell.length_c   1.000
_cell.angle_alpha   90.00
_cell.angle_beta   90.00
_cell.angle_gamma   90.00
#
_symmetry.space_group_name_H-M   'P 1'
#
loop_
_entity.id
_entity.type
_entity.pdbx_description
1 polymer ?
#
loop_
_entity_poly.entity_id
_entity_poly.type
_entity_poly.pdbx_seq_one_letter_code
_entity_poly.pdbx_strand_id
1 'polypeptide(L)'
;MLTTQVTLTDQQTQALRSIAQRAGKTEKDVIVEAVELFIAQHTPRERRDILQQAKGMWQNRTDLPDLRTLREESDRYIVSDENAHD
;
A
#
# COMPACT_ATOMS: atom_id res chain seq x y z
N MET A 1 -11.89 -23.38 -0.65
CA MET A 1 -11.44 -22.43 -1.69
C MET A 1 -12.38 -22.57 -2.88
N LEU A 2 -12.89 -21.48 -3.44
CA LEU A 2 -13.74 -21.50 -4.64
C LEU A 2 -12.86 -21.27 -5.87
N THR A 3 -13.05 -22.04 -6.93
CA THR A 3 -12.34 -21.84 -8.21
C THR A 3 -13.23 -21.02 -9.15
N THR A 4 -12.72 -19.89 -9.63
CA THR A 4 -13.39 -19.04 -10.60
C THR A 4 -12.57 -19.01 -11.90
N GLN A 5 -13.24 -19.08 -13.04
CA GLN A 5 -12.60 -18.89 -14.35
C GLN A 5 -12.69 -17.42 -14.76
N VAL A 6 -11.58 -16.88 -15.27
CA VAL A 6 -11.49 -15.50 -15.77
C VAL A 6 -10.96 -15.57 -17.19
N THR A 7 -11.64 -14.89 -18.12
CA THR A 7 -11.19 -14.77 -19.51
C THR A 7 -10.28 -13.57 -19.65
N LEU A 8 -9.10 -13.78 -20.23
CA LEU A 8 -8.12 -12.73 -20.52
C LEU A 8 -7.97 -12.57 -22.02
N THR A 9 -7.63 -11.36 -22.46
CA THR A 9 -7.19 -11.15 -23.85
C THR A 9 -5.81 -11.78 -24.07
N ASP A 10 -5.43 -11.98 -25.33
CA ASP A 10 -4.08 -12.47 -25.68
C ASP A 10 -2.98 -11.55 -25.12
N GLN A 11 -3.20 -10.23 -25.19
CA GLN A 11 -2.26 -9.24 -24.64
C GLN A 11 -2.12 -9.37 -23.12
N GLN A 12 -3.24 -9.53 -22.39
CA GLN A 12 -3.22 -9.71 -20.94
C GLN A 12 -2.54 -11.03 -20.56
N THR A 13 -2.78 -12.10 -21.32
CA THR A 13 -2.14 -13.41 -21.11
C THR A 13 -0.62 -13.31 -21.30
N GLN A 14 -0.16 -12.62 -22.35
CA GLN A 14 1.26 -12.42 -22.59
C GLN A 14 1.92 -11.58 -21.49
N ALA A 15 1.25 -10.52 -21.04
CA ALA A 15 1.72 -9.69 -19.94
C ALA A 15 1.81 -10.50 -18.63
N LEU A 16 0.77 -11.29 -18.31
CA LEU A 16 0.73 -12.15 -17.12
C LEU A 16 1.90 -13.14 -17.11
N ARG A 17 2.17 -13.82 -18.23
CA ARG A 17 3.32 -14.71 -18.38
C ARG A 17 4.64 -14.02 -18.13
N SER A 18 4.83 -12.83 -18.72
CA SER A 18 6.05 -12.05 -18.53
C SER A 18 6.25 -11.63 -17.07
N ILE A 19 5.17 -11.29 -16.36
CA ILE A 19 5.23 -10.95 -14.93
C ILE A 19 5.57 -12.19 -14.11
N ALA A 20 4.88 -13.30 -14.33
CA ALA A 20 5.10 -14.56 -13.63
C ALA A 20 6.55 -15.04 -13.77
N GLN A 21 7.10 -15.00 -14.98
CA GLN A 21 8.51 -15.35 -15.25
C GLN A 21 9.49 -14.44 -14.50
N ARG A 22 9.30 -13.12 -14.56
CA ARG A 22 10.19 -12.17 -13.86
C ARG A 22 10.10 -12.29 -12.34
N ALA A 23 8.94 -12.65 -11.82
CA ALA A 23 8.71 -12.81 -10.39
C ALA A 23 9.07 -14.21 -9.86
N GLY A 24 9.36 -15.18 -10.74
CA GLY A 24 9.57 -16.58 -10.35
C GLY A 24 8.32 -17.25 -9.76
N LYS A 25 7.13 -16.81 -10.18
CA LYS A 25 5.81 -17.25 -9.69
C LYS A 25 5.01 -17.95 -10.77
N THR A 26 3.96 -18.68 -10.39
CA THR A 26 3.00 -19.19 -11.38
C THR A 26 2.04 -18.08 -11.82
N GLU A 27 1.45 -18.19 -13.02
CA GLU A 27 0.42 -17.27 -13.49
C GLU A 27 -0.76 -17.16 -12.50
N LYS A 28 -1.13 -18.29 -11.87
CA LYS A 28 -2.16 -18.35 -10.84
C LYS A 28 -1.79 -17.51 -9.61
N ASP A 29 -0.56 -17.64 -9.12
CA ASP A 29 -0.12 -16.87 -7.93
C ASP A 29 -0.16 -15.37 -8.21
N VAL A 30 0.24 -14.96 -9.42
CA VAL A 30 0.16 -13.56 -9.84
C VAL A 30 -1.28 -13.06 -9.91
N ILE A 31 -2.22 -13.87 -10.43
CA ILE A 31 -3.64 -13.51 -10.45
C ILE A 31 -4.18 -13.34 -9.02
N VAL A 32 -3.88 -14.28 -8.13
CA VAL A 32 -4.35 -14.23 -6.73
C VAL A 32 -3.81 -12.98 -6.03
N GLU A 33 -2.51 -12.72 -6.14
CA GLU A 33 -1.87 -11.55 -5.55
C GLU A 33 -2.42 -10.23 -6.14
N ALA A 34 -2.66 -10.18 -7.46
CA ALA A 34 -3.24 -9.01 -8.10
C ALA A 34 -4.66 -8.73 -7.57
N VAL A 35 -5.47 -9.77 -7.36
CA VAL A 35 -6.81 -9.64 -6.77
C VAL A 35 -6.73 -9.18 -5.32
N GLU A 36 -5.82 -9.73 -4.52
CA GLU A 36 -5.58 -9.30 -3.13
C GLU A 36 -5.18 -7.81 -3.06
N LEU A 37 -4.25 -7.39 -3.92
CA LEU A 37 -3.82 -5.99 -4.02
C LEU A 37 -4.96 -5.08 -4.45
N PHE A 38 -5.78 -5.51 -5.40
CA PHE A 38 -6.96 -4.75 -5.84
C PHE A 38 -7.98 -4.59 -4.71
N ILE A 39 -8.29 -5.68 -4.00
CA ILE A 39 -9.17 -5.63 -2.82
C ILE A 39 -8.59 -4.69 -1.77
N ALA A 40 -7.30 -4.77 -1.47
CA ALA A 40 -6.66 -3.91 -0.47
C ALA A 40 -6.70 -2.42 -0.84
N GLN A 41 -6.61 -2.09 -2.13
CA GLN A 41 -6.70 -0.71 -2.63
C GLN A 41 -8.13 -0.15 -2.57
N HIS A 42 -9.13 -0.99 -2.80
CA HIS A 42 -10.53 -0.57 -2.91
C HIS A 42 -11.36 -0.83 -1.67
N THR A 43 -10.85 -1.59 -0.70
CA THR A 43 -11.48 -1.77 0.60
C THR A 43 -11.00 -0.64 1.50
N PRO A 44 -11.89 0.27 1.96
CA PRO A 44 -11.52 1.27 2.93
C PRO A 44 -11.04 0.53 4.17
N ARG A 45 -9.73 0.56 4.44
CA ARG A 45 -9.23 0.14 5.75
C ARG A 45 -9.83 1.12 6.74
N GLU A 46 -10.63 0.64 7.68
CA GLU A 46 -11.13 1.52 8.73
C GLU A 46 -9.92 2.18 9.36
N ARG A 47 -9.88 3.53 9.33
CA ARG A 47 -8.79 4.31 9.93
C ARG A 47 -8.47 3.82 11.35
N ARG A 48 -9.50 3.33 12.06
CA ARG A 48 -9.41 2.68 13.35
C ARG A 48 -8.52 1.43 13.34
N ASP A 49 -8.66 0.53 12.37
CA ASP A 49 -7.87 -0.70 12.27
C ASP A 49 -6.39 -0.42 12.02
N ILE A 50 -6.08 0.57 11.17
CA ILE A 50 -4.69 1.02 10.94
C ILE A 50 -4.11 1.60 12.23
N LEU A 51 -4.86 2.48 12.91
CA LEU A 51 -4.42 3.09 14.17
C LEU A 51 -4.30 2.04 15.29
N GLN A 52 -5.16 1.02 15.31
CA GLN A 52 -5.15 -0.07 16.28
C GLN A 52 -3.93 -0.98 16.08
N GLN A 53 -3.57 -1.30 14.83
CA GLN A 53 -2.36 -2.07 14.50
C GLN A 53 -1.09 -1.27 14.80
N ALA A 54 -1.11 0.05 14.57
CA ALA A 54 0.01 0.93 14.88
C ALA A 54 0.18 1.21 16.37
N LYS A 55 -0.89 1.07 17.16
CA LYS A 55 -0.87 1.27 18.60
C LYS A 55 0.02 0.22 19.26
N GLY A 56 1.14 0.67 19.82
CA GLY A 56 2.08 -0.19 20.56
C GLY A 56 3.36 -0.54 19.80
N MET A 57 3.39 -0.41 18.47
CA MET A 57 4.61 -0.68 17.67
C MET A 57 5.81 0.20 18.08
N TRP A 58 5.55 1.38 18.61
CA TRP A 58 6.57 2.37 18.98
C TRP A 58 6.67 2.55 20.50
N GLN A 59 5.87 1.82 21.29
CA GLN A 59 5.74 2.03 22.75
C GLN A 59 7.03 1.71 23.51
N ASN A 60 7.82 0.74 23.03
CA ASN A 60 9.05 0.29 23.68
C ASN A 60 10.32 0.67 22.91
N ARG A 61 10.20 1.54 21.91
CA ARG A 61 11.36 2.03 21.16
C ARG A 61 12.01 3.18 21.91
N THR A 62 13.24 2.97 22.35
CA THR A 62 14.06 3.98 23.06
C THR A 62 15.02 4.71 22.13
N ASP A 63 15.05 4.33 20.85
CA ASP A 63 15.92 4.86 19.80
C ASP A 63 15.29 6.01 19.00
N LEU A 64 14.06 6.39 19.36
CA LEU A 64 13.33 7.44 18.66
C LEU A 64 13.70 8.82 19.23
N PRO A 65 13.87 9.83 18.37
CA PRO A 65 13.98 11.22 18.83
C PRO A 65 12.67 11.66 19.49
N ASP A 66 12.70 12.79 20.22
CA ASP A 66 11.48 13.35 20.79
C ASP A 66 10.42 13.57 19.69
N LEU A 67 9.29 12.87 19.82
CA LEU A 67 8.22 12.91 18.83
C LEU A 67 7.58 14.30 18.75
N ARG A 68 7.70 15.12 19.80
CA ARG A 68 7.23 16.51 19.80
C ARG A 68 8.08 17.37 18.88
N THR A 69 9.40 17.24 18.96
CA THR A 69 10.30 18.00 18.10
C THR A 69 10.08 17.62 16.63
N LEU A 70 9.93 16.31 16.32
CA LEU A 70 9.60 15.86 14.95
C LEU A 70 8.29 16.44 14.41
N ARG A 71 7.27 16.57 15.26
CA ARG A 71 5.97 17.11 14.86
C ARG A 71 6.08 18.59 14.53
N GLU A 72 6.79 19.35 15.35
CA GLU A 72 7.05 20.77 15.13
C GLU A 72 7.84 21.02 13.83
N GLU A 73 8.75 20.11 13.42
CA GLU A 73 9.45 20.26 12.14
C GLU A 73 8.55 20.04 10.93
N SER A 74 7.61 19.11 11.03
CA SER A 74 6.68 18.79 9.94
C SER A 74 5.64 19.90 9.76
N ASP A 75 5.18 20.51 10.86
CA ASP A 75 4.23 21.62 10.82
C ASP A 75 4.84 22.89 10.18
N ARG A 76 6.17 23.09 10.28
CA ARG A 76 6.86 24.22 9.62
C ARG A 76 6.78 24.17 8.09
N TYR A 77 6.57 22.99 7.49
CA TYR A 77 6.53 22.84 6.02
C TYR A 77 5.12 23.03 5.44
N ILE A 78 4.07 23.01 6.27
CA ILE A 78 2.66 23.08 5.81
C ILE A 78 2.26 24.51 5.37
N VAL A 79 3.06 25.54 5.67
CA VAL A 79 2.73 26.96 5.39
C VAL A 79 3.27 27.46 4.02
N SER A 80 3.74 26.59 3.13
CA SER A 80 4.46 27.05 1.91
C SER A 80 3.61 27.21 0.64
N ASP A 81 2.31 26.90 0.67
CA ASP A 81 1.46 26.82 -0.54
C ASP A 81 0.33 27.88 -0.62
N GLU A 82 0.45 29.02 0.09
CA GLU A 82 -0.58 30.09 0.06
C GLU A 82 -0.15 31.40 -0.64
N ASN A 83 1.04 31.49 -1.24
CA ASN A 83 1.50 32.70 -1.95
C ASN A 83 1.89 32.43 -3.41
N ALA A 84 1.00 31.82 -4.19
CA ALA A 84 1.15 31.73 -5.64
C ALA A 84 -0.15 32.12 -6.35
N HIS A 85 -0.58 33.38 -6.18
CA HIS A 85 -1.37 34.13 -7.16
C HIS A 85 -1.21 35.62 -6.86
N ASP A 86 -0.30 36.25 -7.58
CA ASP A 86 -0.35 37.67 -7.92
C ASP A 86 -0.33 37.75 -9.46
#